data_AF-A0A3B0VD09-F1
#
_entry.id   AF-A0A3B0VD09-F1
#
_cell.length_a   1.000
_cell.length_b   1.000
_cell.length_c   1.000
_cell.angle_alpha   90.00
_cell.angle_beta   90.00
_cell.angle_gamma   90.00
#
_symmetry.space_group_name_H-M   'P 1'
#
loop_
_entity.id
_entity.type
_entity.pdbx_description
1 polymer ?
#
loop_
_entity_poly.entity_id
_entity_poly.type
_entity_poly.pdbx_seq_one_letter_code
_entity_poly.pdbx_strand_id
1 'polypeptide(L)'
;MNTLRIPNKVEMLFVLQSFVVESAKVWHLPDSLLERLKLVSEEAFLHVIKNAFSPGESSHIRITTKIDNLYFKLSFFDKGLPFDSSLAKEYHPEADINSLDTEGMELFLIKQYVDKVEWVNHGIKGKEFQLSFGLPKRDIFTILKDKKERKDKKEESVANINNVEIRPFKETDAIKIARTIYRAYGYTYPNEDLYYPEKIAALNKSGRLISVVCYDKKRDEVVGHYALERPLPGSIVESGQAVVAPGYRGFHLMDKMRNILEDKARELRLEGIMSQPVTTHVFSQKVNANFGSLPCGFSFGLVPQKLSFRQIDTSLSQR
;
A
#
# COMPACT_ATOMS: atom_id res chain seq x y z
N MET A 1 5.95 5.11 7.28
CA MET A 1 6.37 4.02 8.18
C MET A 1 7.35 3.19 7.39
N ASN A 2 8.59 3.09 7.85
CA ASN A 2 9.61 2.27 7.20
C ASN A 2 9.73 0.95 7.95
N THR A 3 10.17 -0.11 7.28
CA THR A 3 10.30 -1.44 7.90
C THR A 3 11.57 -2.11 7.44
N LEU A 4 12.31 -2.68 8.38
CA LEU A 4 13.50 -3.50 8.18
C LEU A 4 13.25 -4.86 8.83
N ARG A 5 13.70 -5.95 8.21
CA ARG A 5 13.70 -7.28 8.81
C ARG A 5 15.11 -7.84 8.75
N ILE A 6 15.68 -8.18 9.89
CA ILE A 6 17.05 -8.69 10.03
C ILE A 6 17.08 -9.95 10.89
N PRO A 7 18.08 -10.83 10.71
CA PRO A 7 18.34 -11.93 11.65
C PRO A 7 18.59 -11.41 13.07
N ASN A 8 18.31 -12.23 14.10
CA ASN A 8 18.60 -11.94 15.50
C ASN A 8 20.09 -12.12 15.84
N LYS A 9 20.95 -11.40 15.12
CA LYS A 9 22.41 -11.50 15.17
C LYS A 9 23.02 -10.15 15.50
N VAL A 10 23.96 -10.10 16.44
CA VAL A 10 24.59 -8.85 16.91
C VAL A 10 25.31 -8.13 15.77
N GLU A 11 25.82 -8.87 14.79
CA GLU A 11 26.47 -8.36 13.57
C GLU A 11 25.56 -7.45 12.73
N MET A 12 24.23 -7.53 12.93
CA MET A 12 23.27 -6.67 12.23
C MET A 12 23.13 -5.26 12.84
N LEU A 13 23.86 -4.96 13.92
CA LEU A 13 23.77 -3.68 14.63
C LEU A 13 23.98 -2.47 13.73
N PHE A 14 25.00 -2.47 12.87
CA PHE A 14 25.26 -1.34 11.96
C PHE A 14 24.15 -1.17 10.91
N VAL A 15 23.56 -2.27 10.44
CA VAL A 15 22.42 -2.23 9.51
C VAL A 15 21.21 -1.60 10.18
N LEU A 16 20.94 -1.99 11.44
CA LEU A 16 19.89 -1.38 12.24
C LEU A 16 20.12 0.12 12.47
N GLN A 17 21.29 0.50 12.97
CA GLN A 17 21.61 1.90 13.27
C GLN A 17 21.48 2.78 12.02
N SER A 18 22.03 2.31 10.89
CA SER A 18 21.90 3.01 9.60
C SER A 18 20.44 3.14 9.21
N PHE A 19 19.64 2.08 9.28
CA PHE A 19 18.21 2.14 8.96
C PHE A 19 17.45 3.13 9.85
N VAL A 20 17.72 3.16 11.16
CA VAL A 20 17.05 4.07 12.10
C VAL A 20 17.43 5.53 11.82
N VAL A 21 18.74 5.81 11.72
CA VAL A 21 19.26 7.17 11.50
C VAL A 21 18.83 7.71 10.13
N GLU A 22 18.97 6.92 9.06
CA GLU A 22 18.54 7.35 7.72
C GLU A 22 17.02 7.48 7.63
N SER A 23 16.26 6.61 8.31
CA SER A 23 14.81 6.79 8.43
C SER A 23 14.45 8.11 9.11
N ALA A 24 15.19 8.50 10.16
CA ALA A 24 14.97 9.74 10.90
C ALA A 24 15.35 10.99 10.08
N LYS A 25 16.46 10.93 9.31
CA LYS A 25 16.88 12.01 8.40
C LYS A 25 15.85 12.32 7.32
N VAL A 26 15.16 11.30 6.79
CA VAL A 26 14.05 11.47 5.84
C VAL A 26 12.91 12.35 6.42
N TRP A 27 12.77 12.43 7.73
CA TRP A 27 11.78 13.29 8.41
C TRP A 27 12.35 14.62 8.91
N HIS A 28 13.59 14.95 8.55
CA HIS A 28 14.31 16.17 8.94
C HIS A 28 14.33 16.37 10.46
N LEU A 29 14.61 15.29 11.20
CA LEU A 29 14.81 15.36 12.65
C LEU A 29 16.16 16.01 12.99
N PRO A 30 16.24 16.78 14.09
CA PRO A 30 17.47 17.49 14.47
C PRO A 30 18.60 16.51 14.81
N ASP A 31 19.85 16.91 14.58
CA ASP A 31 21.03 16.05 14.79
C ASP A 31 21.15 15.52 16.22
N SER A 32 20.77 16.31 17.22
CA SER A 32 20.71 15.87 18.62
C SER A 32 19.78 14.69 18.85
N LEU A 33 18.70 14.59 18.08
CA LEU A 33 17.80 13.44 18.13
C LEU A 33 18.36 12.25 17.34
N LEU A 34 19.16 12.47 16.31
CA LEU A 34 19.83 11.40 15.56
C LEU A 34 20.89 10.68 16.40
N GLU A 35 21.69 11.42 17.17
CA GLU A 35 22.67 10.85 18.10
C GLU A 35 21.99 10.00 19.18
N ARG A 36 20.93 10.55 19.77
CA ARG A 36 20.08 9.88 20.75
C ARG A 36 19.46 8.60 20.19
N LEU A 37 18.95 8.65 18.95
CA LEU A 37 18.38 7.49 18.25
C LEU A 37 19.43 6.40 18.01
N LYS A 38 20.66 6.77 17.64
CA LYS A 38 21.74 5.81 17.40
C LYS A 38 22.06 5.01 18.67
N LEU A 39 22.30 5.70 19.79
CA LEU A 39 22.57 5.09 21.09
C LEU A 39 21.42 4.17 21.52
N VAL A 40 20.19 4.70 21.54
CA VAL A 40 19.04 3.93 22.01
C VAL A 40 18.74 2.73 21.12
N SER A 41 18.92 2.85 19.80
CA SER A 41 18.68 1.73 18.89
C SER A 41 19.65 0.57 19.14
N GLU A 42 20.87 0.85 19.57
CA GLU A 42 21.87 -0.15 19.94
C GLU A 42 21.47 -0.88 21.22
N GLU A 43 21.24 -0.12 22.29
CA GLU A 43 20.82 -0.67 23.59
C GLU A 43 19.53 -1.49 23.46
N ALA A 44 18.54 -0.98 22.73
CA ALA A 44 17.27 -1.67 22.53
C ALA A 44 17.42 -2.97 21.74
N PHE A 45 18.31 -2.99 20.75
CA PHE A 45 18.54 -4.18 19.94
C PHE A 45 19.28 -5.27 20.71
N LEU A 46 20.34 -4.88 21.44
CA LEU A 46 21.06 -5.79 22.33
C LEU A 46 20.14 -6.33 23.42
N HIS A 47 19.29 -5.47 23.99
CA HIS A 47 18.27 -5.87 24.95
C HIS A 47 17.31 -6.92 24.36
N VAL A 48 16.80 -6.70 23.14
CA VAL A 48 15.91 -7.67 22.47
C VAL A 48 16.63 -8.98 22.20
N ILE A 49 17.86 -8.95 21.67
CA ILE A 49 18.62 -10.19 21.38
C ILE A 49 18.85 -11.00 22.67
N LYS A 50 19.33 -10.34 23.72
CA LYS A 50 19.70 -10.96 25.00
C LYS A 50 18.53 -11.58 25.74
N ASN A 51 17.35 -10.92 25.71
CA ASN A 51 16.22 -11.30 26.55
C ASN A 51 15.13 -12.08 25.80
N ALA A 52 15.07 -12.00 24.48
CA ALA A 52 14.03 -12.68 23.71
C ALA A 52 14.42 -14.08 23.24
N PHE A 53 15.71 -14.35 23.02
CA PHE A 53 16.16 -15.55 22.29
C PHE A 53 17.18 -16.36 23.08
N SER A 54 17.14 -17.68 22.92
CA SER A 54 18.16 -18.56 23.49
C SER A 54 19.47 -18.49 22.69
N PRO A 55 20.64 -18.77 23.29
CA PRO A 55 21.91 -18.83 22.57
C PRO A 55 21.83 -19.78 21.36
N GLY A 56 22.13 -19.28 20.16
CA GLY A 56 22.07 -20.05 18.92
C GLY A 56 20.69 -20.21 18.28
N GLU A 57 19.63 -19.67 18.90
CA GLU A 57 18.29 -19.66 18.30
C GLU A 57 18.28 -18.78 17.03
N SER A 58 17.88 -19.36 15.89
CA SER A 58 17.78 -18.62 14.64
C SER A 58 16.38 -18.05 14.44
N SER A 59 16.27 -16.73 14.48
CA SER A 59 15.02 -16.00 14.31
C SER A 59 15.21 -14.69 13.53
N HIS A 60 14.16 -13.89 13.41
CA HIS A 60 14.21 -12.57 12.78
C HIS A 60 13.53 -11.53 13.66
N ILE A 61 14.11 -10.33 13.68
CA ILE A 61 13.55 -9.15 14.31
C ILE A 61 13.06 -8.23 13.19
N ARG A 62 11.82 -7.79 13.28
CA ARG A 62 11.26 -6.76 12.39
C ARG A 62 11.29 -5.42 13.10
N ILE A 63 12.00 -4.46 12.53
CA ILE A 63 12.12 -3.11 13.07
C ILE A 63 11.28 -2.17 12.23
N THR A 64 10.51 -1.29 12.86
CA THR A 64 9.76 -0.25 12.16
C THR A 64 10.05 1.12 12.72
N THR A 65 10.13 2.11 11.84
CA THR A 65 10.14 3.52 12.21
C THR A 65 8.87 4.19 11.70
N LYS A 66 8.21 4.94 12.57
CA LYS A 66 6.99 5.69 12.26
C LYS A 66 7.09 7.07 12.89
N ILE A 67 6.52 8.07 12.24
CA ILE A 67 6.33 9.38 12.84
C ILE A 67 4.83 9.65 12.93
N ASP A 68 4.38 10.18 14.06
CA ASP A 68 3.07 10.80 14.20
C ASP A 68 3.24 12.28 14.58
N ASN A 69 2.15 12.96 14.98
CA ASN A 69 2.21 14.40 15.27
C ASN A 69 3.05 14.74 16.51
N LEU A 70 3.31 13.78 17.40
CA LEU A 70 3.97 14.01 18.68
C LEU A 70 5.28 13.24 18.80
N TYR A 71 5.38 12.06 18.18
CA TYR A 71 6.49 11.15 18.40
C TYR A 71 7.08 10.61 17.10
N PHE A 72 8.40 10.48 17.09
CA PHE A 72 9.08 9.46 16.29
C PHE A 72 9.08 8.15 17.10
N LYS A 73 8.61 7.06 16.48
CA LYS A 73 8.44 5.75 17.09
C LYS A 73 9.37 4.74 16.44
N LEU A 74 10.17 4.06 17.25
CA LEU A 74 11.00 2.93 16.89
C LEU A 74 10.42 1.68 17.57
N SER A 75 10.03 0.68 16.78
CA SER A 75 9.47 -0.57 17.31
C SER A 75 10.28 -1.76 16.85
N PHE A 76 10.55 -2.68 17.78
CA PHE A 76 11.16 -3.98 17.53
C PHE A 76 10.11 -5.07 17.73
N PHE A 77 9.86 -5.87 16.70
CA PHE A 77 8.91 -6.97 16.73
C PHE A 77 9.65 -8.29 16.65
N ASP A 78 9.35 -9.19 17.58
CA ASP A 78 9.96 -10.50 17.65
C ASP A 78 8.98 -11.57 18.15
N LYS A 79 9.35 -12.84 17.95
CA LYS A 79 8.59 -14.02 18.41
C LYS A 79 9.36 -14.84 19.46
N GLY A 80 10.30 -14.21 20.15
CA GLY A 80 11.01 -14.83 21.26
C GLY A 80 10.17 -14.90 22.53
N LEU A 81 10.81 -15.17 23.66
CA LEU A 81 10.18 -15.32 24.97
C LEU A 81 9.26 -14.13 25.29
N PRO A 82 8.00 -14.35 25.71
CA PRO A 82 7.14 -13.27 26.18
C PRO A 82 7.85 -12.46 27.27
N PHE A 83 7.86 -11.14 27.12
CA PHE A 83 8.53 -10.26 28.08
C PHE A 83 7.52 -9.80 29.13
N ASP A 84 7.93 -9.87 30.39
CA ASP A 84 7.21 -9.29 31.52
C ASP A 84 8.08 -8.17 32.12
N SER A 85 7.59 -6.93 32.07
CA SER A 85 8.30 -5.76 32.58
C SER A 85 8.53 -5.80 34.09
N SER A 86 7.76 -6.61 34.84
CA SER A 86 7.96 -6.80 36.29
C SER A 86 9.18 -7.66 36.61
N LEU A 87 9.73 -8.40 35.64
CA LEU A 87 10.91 -9.24 35.78
C LEU A 87 12.20 -8.54 35.36
N ALA A 88 12.12 -7.29 34.87
CA ALA A 88 13.28 -6.51 34.49
C ALA A 88 14.07 -6.09 35.74
N LYS A 89 15.33 -6.53 35.85
CA LYS A 89 16.25 -6.07 36.90
C LYS A 89 16.51 -4.58 36.76
N GLU A 90 16.42 -3.85 37.87
CA GLU A 90 16.75 -2.43 37.91
C GLU A 90 18.25 -2.25 38.13
N TYR A 91 18.87 -1.41 37.30
CA TYR A 91 20.25 -1.00 37.49
C TYR A 91 20.30 0.23 38.40
N HIS A 92 21.07 0.16 39.50
CA HIS A 92 21.26 1.24 40.46
C HIS A 92 22.69 1.80 40.33
N PRO A 93 22.89 2.98 39.72
CA PRO A 93 24.22 3.56 39.50
C PRO A 93 24.96 3.96 40.78
N GLU A 94 24.30 3.90 41.94
CA GLU A 94 24.89 4.19 43.26
C GLU A 94 25.53 2.95 43.92
N ALA A 95 25.42 1.76 43.31
CA ALA A 95 26.17 0.58 43.74
C ALA A 95 27.67 0.77 43.44
N ASP A 96 28.53 0.18 44.29
CA ASP A 96 29.99 0.28 44.24
C ASP A 96 30.54 0.23 42.80
N ILE A 97 31.35 1.23 42.41
CA ILE A 97 32.03 1.32 41.10
C ILE A 97 32.87 0.07 40.80
N ASN A 98 33.24 -0.71 41.82
CA ASN A 98 33.95 -1.98 41.69
C ASN A 98 33.05 -3.19 41.43
N SER A 99 31.72 -3.04 41.47
CA SER A 99 30.79 -4.11 41.11
C SER A 99 30.68 -4.22 39.59
N LEU A 100 31.00 -5.39 39.05
CA LEU A 100 30.94 -5.73 37.62
C LEU A 100 29.51 -6.05 37.13
N ASP A 101 28.48 -5.79 37.95
CA ASP A 101 27.10 -6.11 37.61
C ASP A 101 26.51 -5.03 36.70
N THR A 102 26.55 -5.28 35.40
CA THR A 102 25.99 -4.40 34.36
C THR A 102 24.60 -4.84 33.91
N GLU A 103 23.95 -5.76 34.63
CA GLU A 103 22.66 -6.29 34.24
C GLU A 103 21.55 -5.23 34.41
N GLY A 104 20.75 -4.99 33.36
CA GLY A 104 19.70 -3.96 33.38
C GLY A 104 20.18 -2.56 32.99
N MET A 105 21.49 -2.37 32.78
CA MET A 105 22.07 -1.11 32.31
C MET A 105 21.50 -0.69 30.95
N GLU A 106 21.24 -1.63 30.04
CA GLU A 106 20.71 -1.35 28.71
C GLU A 106 19.31 -0.68 28.81
N LEU A 107 18.45 -1.25 29.66
CA LEU A 107 17.12 -0.70 29.93
C LEU A 107 17.16 0.64 30.65
N PHE A 108 18.12 0.81 31.58
CA PHE A 108 18.33 2.07 32.27
C PHE A 108 18.69 3.19 31.28
N LEU A 109 19.67 2.95 30.39
CA LEU A 109 20.06 3.90 29.35
C LEU A 109 18.88 4.23 28.42
N ILE A 110 18.14 3.22 27.95
CA ILE A 110 16.95 3.45 27.12
C ILE A 110 15.96 4.38 27.83
N LYS A 111 15.67 4.16 29.12
CA LYS A 111 14.72 5.00 29.88
C LYS A 111 15.20 6.45 30.06
N GLN A 112 16.52 6.70 30.15
CA GLN A 112 17.06 8.07 30.22
C GLN A 112 16.93 8.83 28.90
N TYR A 113 16.99 8.10 27.77
CA TYR A 113 17.04 8.66 26.42
C TYR A 113 15.76 8.38 25.63
N VAL A 114 14.62 8.05 26.22
CA VAL A 114 13.34 7.85 25.51
C VAL A 114 12.21 8.50 26.30
N ASP A 115 11.27 9.15 25.62
CA ASP A 115 10.13 9.81 26.28
C ASP A 115 9.08 8.81 26.75
N LYS A 116 8.91 7.71 26.00
CA LYS A 116 8.02 6.60 26.37
C LYS A 116 8.55 5.25 25.92
N VAL A 117 8.51 4.27 26.82
CA VAL A 117 8.88 2.87 26.58
C VAL A 117 7.65 1.99 26.82
N GLU A 118 7.29 1.15 25.87
CA GLU A 118 6.12 0.27 25.95
C GLU A 118 6.43 -1.13 25.44
N TRP A 119 5.84 -2.14 26.08
CA TRP A 119 5.79 -3.51 25.57
C TRP A 119 4.36 -3.85 25.20
N VAL A 120 4.14 -4.27 23.95
CA VAL A 120 2.83 -4.65 23.45
C VAL A 120 2.86 -6.13 23.07
N ASN A 121 1.97 -6.90 23.69
CA ASN A 121 1.79 -8.32 23.37
C ASN A 121 0.77 -8.45 22.23
N HIS A 122 1.17 -9.09 21.12
CA HIS A 122 0.33 -9.31 19.94
C HIS A 122 -0.17 -10.78 19.83
N GLY A 123 -0.15 -11.52 20.93
CA GLY A 123 -0.54 -12.93 21.00
C GLY A 123 0.35 -13.82 20.13
N ILE A 124 -0.24 -14.65 19.26
CA ILE A 124 0.50 -15.55 18.37
C ILE A 124 1.43 -14.83 17.37
N LYS A 125 1.25 -13.50 17.20
CA LYS A 125 2.10 -12.67 16.35
C LYS A 125 3.41 -12.26 17.03
N GLY A 126 3.58 -12.55 18.33
CA GLY A 126 4.76 -12.23 19.12
C GLY A 126 4.58 -10.96 19.95
N LYS A 127 5.68 -10.28 20.24
CA LYS A 127 5.71 -9.06 21.06
C LYS A 127 6.32 -7.89 20.29
N GLU A 128 6.08 -6.69 20.81
CA GLU A 128 6.62 -5.44 20.31
C GLU A 128 7.25 -4.65 21.46
N PHE A 129 8.51 -4.28 21.30
CA PHE A 129 9.18 -3.30 22.15
C PHE A 129 9.19 -1.94 21.44
N GLN A 130 8.42 -0.98 21.96
CA GLN A 130 8.16 0.31 21.34
C GLN A 130 8.80 1.45 22.12
N LEU A 131 9.54 2.30 21.42
CA LEU A 131 10.26 3.44 21.94
C LEU A 131 9.76 4.71 21.23
N SER A 132 9.32 5.70 22.00
CA SER A 132 8.80 6.97 21.48
C SER A 132 9.71 8.13 21.85
N PHE A 133 10.09 8.92 20.85
CA PHE A 133 10.92 10.10 20.97
C PHE A 133 10.08 11.33 20.65
N GLY A 134 9.96 12.24 21.61
CA GLY A 134 9.21 13.48 21.47
C GLY A 134 9.76 14.33 20.34
N LEU A 135 8.89 14.77 19.45
CA LEU A 135 9.26 15.73 18.41
C LEU A 135 9.34 17.13 19.01
N PRO A 136 10.25 17.99 18.54
CA PRO A 136 10.21 19.41 18.87
C PRO A 136 8.81 19.95 18.55
N LYS A 137 8.19 20.69 19.48
CA LYS A 137 6.84 21.24 19.31
C LYS A 137 6.77 22.01 17.98
N ARG A 138 6.21 21.40 16.95
CA ARG A 138 5.93 22.06 15.68
C ARG A 138 4.68 22.90 15.89
N ASP A 139 4.82 24.21 15.72
CA ASP A 139 3.71 25.14 15.82
C ASP A 139 2.57 24.69 14.89
N ILE A 140 1.31 24.79 15.34
CA ILE A 140 0.12 24.26 14.63
C ILE A 140 0.06 24.81 13.20
N PHE A 141 0.53 26.04 13.00
CA PHE A 141 0.64 26.70 11.70
C PHE A 141 1.61 26.02 10.73
N THR A 142 2.66 25.38 11.23
CA THR A 142 3.67 24.66 10.44
C THR A 142 3.12 23.33 9.93
N ILE A 143 2.33 22.62 10.76
CA ILE A 143 1.67 21.36 10.38
C ILE A 143 0.62 21.59 9.28
N LEU A 144 -0.10 22.71 9.34
CA LEU A 144 -1.06 23.10 8.31
C LEU A 144 -0.38 23.50 6.98
N LYS A 145 0.82 24.10 7.05
CA LYS A 145 1.66 24.36 5.87
C LYS A 145 2.18 23.07 5.22
N ASP A 146 2.75 22.15 6.00
CA ASP A 146 3.23 20.86 5.48
C ASP A 146 2.10 19.98 4.92
N LYS A 147 0.90 20.02 5.51
CA LYS A 147 -0.28 19.33 4.96
C LYS A 147 -0.81 19.97 3.67
N LYS A 148 -0.62 21.28 3.48
CA LYS A 148 -0.91 21.96 2.21
C LYS A 148 0.17 21.62 1.18
N GLU A 149 1.45 21.73 1.52
CA GLU A 149 2.57 21.46 0.62
C GLU A 149 2.66 19.97 0.20
N ARG A 150 2.32 19.01 1.08
CA ARG A 150 2.19 17.59 0.69
C ARG A 150 0.93 17.27 -0.11
N LYS A 151 -0.07 18.14 -0.12
CA LYS A 151 -1.23 18.05 -1.03
C LYS A 151 -1.00 18.77 -2.36
N ASP A 152 0.11 19.49 -2.52
CA ASP A 152 0.43 20.31 -3.69
C ASP A 152 1.59 19.75 -4.53
N LYS A 153 1.68 18.42 -4.66
CA LYS A 153 1.93 17.85 -5.99
C LYS A 153 0.61 17.36 -6.55
N LYS A 154 -0.22 18.31 -7.01
CA LYS A 154 -1.21 17.99 -8.04
C LYS A 154 -0.44 17.31 -9.17
N GLU A 155 -0.67 16.03 -9.38
CA GLU A 155 -0.35 15.39 -10.65
C GLU A 155 -0.87 16.31 -11.76
N GLU A 156 0.03 16.56 -12.71
CA GLU A 156 -0.03 17.64 -13.68
C GLU A 156 -1.35 17.69 -14.45
N SER A 157 -1.86 18.93 -14.57
CA SER A 157 -2.87 19.43 -15.49
C SER A 157 -4.16 18.61 -15.62
N VAL A 158 -5.30 19.25 -15.34
CA VAL A 158 -6.62 18.83 -15.84
C VAL A 158 -6.46 18.37 -17.28
N ALA A 159 -6.70 17.09 -17.52
CA ALA A 159 -6.46 16.52 -18.83
C ALA A 159 -7.40 17.14 -19.84
N ASN A 160 -6.86 17.68 -20.94
CA ASN A 160 -7.67 18.19 -22.01
C ASN A 160 -8.27 17.00 -22.79
N ILE A 161 -9.56 16.75 -22.58
CA ILE A 161 -10.31 15.67 -23.21
C ILE A 161 -10.24 15.70 -24.75
N ASN A 162 -9.97 16.85 -25.36
CA ASN A 162 -9.85 17.01 -26.81
C ASN A 162 -8.67 16.23 -27.39
N ASN A 163 -7.69 15.85 -26.56
CA ASN A 163 -6.56 15.02 -26.99
C ASN A 163 -6.84 13.52 -26.91
N VAL A 164 -7.98 13.13 -26.31
CA VAL A 164 -8.33 11.72 -26.10
C VAL A 164 -9.06 11.20 -27.32
N GLU A 165 -8.44 10.22 -27.97
CA GLU A 165 -9.03 9.42 -29.03
C GLU A 165 -9.59 8.13 -28.42
N ILE A 166 -10.82 7.75 -28.78
CA ILE A 166 -11.40 6.46 -28.36
C ILE A 166 -11.41 5.55 -29.57
N ARG A 167 -10.73 4.41 -29.46
CA ARG A 167 -10.51 3.50 -30.60
C ARG A 167 -10.32 2.04 -30.15
N PRO A 168 -10.43 1.07 -31.07
CA PRO A 168 -10.02 -0.30 -30.81
C PRO A 168 -8.56 -0.41 -30.37
N PHE A 169 -8.28 -1.48 -29.62
CA PHE A 169 -6.95 -1.85 -29.16
C PHE A 169 -5.95 -2.07 -30.30
N LYS A 170 -4.69 -1.66 -30.06
CA LYS A 170 -3.49 -2.00 -30.82
C LYS A 170 -2.51 -2.69 -29.89
N GLU A 171 -1.67 -3.59 -30.41
CA GLU A 171 -0.70 -4.33 -29.57
C GLU A 171 0.20 -3.40 -28.72
N THR A 172 0.55 -2.23 -29.25
CA THR A 172 1.33 -1.19 -28.54
C THR A 172 0.62 -0.58 -27.32
N ASP A 173 -0.70 -0.77 -27.18
CA ASP A 173 -1.48 -0.29 -26.05
C ASP A 173 -1.38 -1.19 -24.83
N ALA A 174 -0.93 -2.45 -25.00
CA ALA A 174 -0.98 -3.44 -23.92
C ALA A 174 -0.22 -3.00 -22.67
N ILE A 175 0.99 -2.47 -22.82
CA ILE A 175 1.77 -1.92 -21.70
C ILE A 175 1.12 -0.68 -21.10
N LYS A 176 0.46 0.14 -21.93
CA LYS A 176 -0.22 1.35 -21.48
C LYS A 176 -1.44 0.98 -20.63
N ILE A 177 -2.24 -0.01 -21.06
CA ILE A 177 -3.37 -0.56 -20.28
C ILE A 177 -2.90 -1.10 -18.92
N ALA A 178 -1.84 -1.90 -18.88
CA ALA A 178 -1.30 -2.44 -17.62
C ALA A 178 -0.90 -1.32 -16.63
N ARG A 179 -0.28 -0.25 -17.14
CA ARG A 179 0.05 0.95 -16.34
C ARG A 179 -1.20 1.67 -15.87
N THR A 180 -2.24 1.80 -16.69
CA THR A 180 -3.52 2.42 -16.31
C THR A 180 -4.21 1.65 -15.19
N ILE A 181 -4.22 0.30 -15.27
CA ILE A 181 -4.76 -0.57 -14.22
C ILE A 181 -3.99 -0.35 -12.91
N TYR A 182 -2.65 -0.39 -12.94
CA TYR A 182 -1.83 -0.13 -11.76
C TYR A 182 -2.08 1.27 -11.16
N ARG A 183 -2.21 2.30 -11.99
CA ARG A 183 -2.49 3.67 -11.52
C ARG A 183 -3.85 3.77 -10.82
N ALA A 184 -4.85 3.05 -11.30
CA ALA A 184 -6.20 3.05 -10.72
C ALA A 184 -6.34 2.16 -9.47
N TYR A 185 -5.64 1.02 -9.40
CA TYR A 185 -5.88 -0.04 -8.41
C TYR A 185 -4.64 -0.50 -7.62
N GLY A 186 -3.44 0.00 -7.91
CA GLY A 186 -2.20 -0.59 -7.41
C GLY A 186 -2.06 -2.04 -7.89
N TYR A 187 -1.67 -2.96 -7.02
CA TYR A 187 -1.67 -4.42 -7.28
C TYR A 187 -2.89 -5.11 -6.66
N THR A 188 -4.01 -4.39 -6.50
CA THR A 188 -5.22 -4.94 -5.87
C THR A 188 -6.31 -5.33 -6.88
N TYR A 189 -6.08 -5.09 -8.17
CA TYR A 189 -6.99 -5.52 -9.24
C TYR A 189 -7.02 -7.06 -9.35
N PRO A 190 -8.21 -7.70 -9.41
CA PRO A 190 -8.34 -9.15 -9.25
C PRO A 190 -7.92 -9.94 -10.48
N ASN A 191 -8.07 -9.37 -11.68
CA ASN A 191 -7.61 -10.04 -12.90
C ASN A 191 -6.12 -9.74 -13.12
N GLU A 192 -5.27 -10.68 -12.72
CA GLU A 192 -3.82 -10.56 -12.82
C GLU A 192 -3.33 -10.44 -14.27
N ASP A 193 -4.06 -11.00 -15.24
CA ASP A 193 -3.66 -10.98 -16.65
C ASP A 193 -3.48 -9.55 -17.18
N LEU A 194 -4.15 -8.56 -16.57
CA LEU A 194 -4.02 -7.16 -16.96
C LEU A 194 -2.77 -6.46 -16.45
N TYR A 195 -1.91 -7.14 -15.70
CA TYR A 195 -0.56 -6.64 -15.42
C TYR A 195 0.48 -7.17 -16.40
N TYR A 196 0.11 -8.07 -17.31
CA TYR A 196 1.01 -8.72 -18.27
C TYR A 196 0.68 -8.24 -19.70
N PRO A 197 1.45 -7.29 -20.27
CA PRO A 197 1.20 -6.76 -21.61
C PRO A 197 1.09 -7.84 -22.70
N GLU A 198 1.95 -8.85 -22.64
CA GLU A 198 1.95 -9.99 -23.55
C GLU A 198 0.65 -10.81 -23.48
N LYS A 199 0.06 -10.97 -22.29
CA LYS A 199 -1.24 -11.63 -22.13
C LYS A 199 -2.37 -10.78 -22.68
N ILE A 200 -2.39 -9.47 -22.39
CA ILE A 200 -3.39 -8.54 -22.95
C ILE A 200 -3.36 -8.60 -24.49
N ALA A 201 -2.17 -8.56 -25.09
CA ALA A 201 -2.00 -8.66 -26.52
C ALA A 201 -2.45 -10.02 -27.07
N ALA A 202 -2.06 -11.13 -26.44
CA ALA A 202 -2.45 -12.48 -26.85
C ALA A 202 -3.98 -12.70 -26.77
N LEU A 203 -4.61 -12.24 -25.70
CA LEU A 203 -6.06 -12.32 -25.49
C LEU A 203 -6.84 -11.53 -26.56
N ASN A 204 -6.37 -10.32 -26.88
CA ASN A 204 -6.95 -9.51 -27.96
C ASN A 204 -6.74 -10.17 -29.33
N LYS A 205 -5.54 -10.68 -29.60
CA LYS A 205 -5.21 -11.36 -30.85
C LYS A 205 -6.04 -12.62 -31.07
N SER A 206 -6.34 -13.37 -30.02
CA SER A 206 -7.17 -14.57 -30.10
C SER A 206 -8.68 -14.25 -30.12
N GLY A 207 -9.09 -12.98 -29.98
CA GLY A 207 -10.49 -12.58 -29.86
C GLY A 207 -11.19 -13.04 -28.57
N ARG A 208 -10.41 -13.50 -27.58
CA ARG A 208 -10.87 -13.83 -26.22
C ARG A 208 -11.08 -12.58 -25.36
N LEU A 209 -10.48 -11.48 -25.78
CA LEU A 209 -10.71 -10.15 -25.25
C LEU A 209 -10.93 -9.21 -26.43
N ILE A 210 -11.92 -8.33 -26.32
CA ILE A 210 -12.18 -7.30 -27.32
C ILE A 210 -12.07 -5.97 -26.61
N SER A 211 -10.88 -5.36 -26.68
CA SER A 211 -10.56 -4.14 -25.93
C SER A 211 -10.81 -2.86 -26.76
N VAL A 212 -11.36 -1.85 -26.09
CA VAL A 212 -11.42 -0.46 -26.54
C VAL A 212 -10.61 0.38 -25.56
N VAL A 213 -9.87 1.36 -26.09
CA VAL A 213 -9.02 2.25 -25.29
C VAL A 213 -9.40 3.72 -25.50
N CYS A 214 -9.29 4.50 -24.43
CA CYS A 214 -9.17 5.95 -24.50
C CYS A 214 -7.67 6.29 -24.49
N TYR A 215 -7.16 6.81 -25.61
CA TYR A 215 -5.75 7.09 -25.83
C TYR A 215 -5.53 8.61 -25.88
N ASP A 216 -4.73 9.13 -24.94
CA ASP A 216 -4.31 10.53 -24.93
C ASP A 216 -3.11 10.71 -25.87
N LYS A 217 -3.37 11.33 -27.03
CA LYS A 217 -2.36 11.54 -28.08
C LYS A 217 -1.21 12.43 -27.64
N LYS A 218 -1.45 13.38 -26.74
CA LYS A 218 -0.43 14.34 -26.29
C LYS A 218 0.53 13.67 -25.31
N ARG A 219 0.00 12.80 -24.46
CA ARG A 219 0.79 12.10 -23.43
C ARG A 219 1.35 10.76 -23.89
N ASP A 220 0.90 10.24 -25.03
CA ASP A 220 1.17 8.87 -25.47
C ASP A 220 0.81 7.85 -24.37
N GLU A 221 -0.42 7.95 -23.85
CA GLU A 221 -0.90 7.09 -22.76
C GLU A 221 -2.32 6.58 -22.98
N VAL A 222 -2.61 5.39 -22.48
CA VAL A 222 -3.99 4.91 -22.32
C VAL A 222 -4.53 5.46 -21.00
N VAL A 223 -5.63 6.18 -21.07
CA VAL A 223 -6.27 6.84 -19.93
C VAL A 223 -7.61 6.20 -19.57
N GLY A 224 -8.05 5.25 -20.38
CA GLY A 224 -9.18 4.38 -20.09
C GLY A 224 -9.15 3.10 -20.93
N HIS A 225 -9.69 2.03 -20.39
CA HIS A 225 -9.82 0.73 -21.05
C HIS A 225 -11.15 0.11 -20.66
N TYR A 226 -11.81 -0.54 -21.60
CA TYR A 226 -13.00 -1.35 -21.38
C TYR A 226 -13.00 -2.50 -22.40
N ALA A 227 -13.39 -3.70 -22.01
CA ALA A 227 -13.37 -4.85 -22.89
C ALA A 227 -14.58 -5.78 -22.75
N LEU A 228 -14.82 -6.56 -23.82
CA LEU A 228 -15.65 -7.76 -23.77
C LEU A 228 -14.76 -9.00 -23.59
N GLU A 229 -15.03 -9.79 -22.56
CA GLU A 229 -14.36 -11.02 -22.21
C GLU A 229 -15.12 -12.22 -22.79
N ARG A 230 -14.38 -13.09 -23.48
CA ARG A 230 -14.89 -14.26 -24.22
C ARG A 230 -14.05 -15.49 -23.84
N PRO A 231 -14.17 -15.99 -22.59
CA PRO A 231 -13.35 -17.11 -22.12
C PRO A 231 -13.60 -18.39 -22.94
N LEU A 232 -14.83 -18.55 -23.45
CA LEU A 232 -15.21 -19.61 -24.38
C LEU A 232 -15.91 -18.98 -25.61
N PRO A 233 -15.85 -19.63 -26.79
CA PRO A 233 -16.63 -19.23 -27.95
C PRO A 233 -18.12 -19.52 -27.71
N GLY A 234 -18.80 -18.58 -27.06
CA GLY A 234 -20.24 -18.57 -26.84
C GLY A 234 -20.90 -17.32 -27.42
N SER A 235 -22.23 -17.31 -27.42
CA SER A 235 -23.04 -16.17 -27.88
C SER A 235 -23.22 -15.08 -26.82
N ILE A 236 -22.87 -15.35 -25.56
CA ILE A 236 -22.90 -14.39 -24.45
C ILE A 236 -21.47 -14.03 -24.04
N VAL A 237 -21.24 -12.75 -23.77
CA VAL A 237 -19.93 -12.22 -23.36
C VAL A 237 -20.04 -11.39 -22.10
N GLU A 238 -18.94 -11.27 -21.38
CA GLU A 238 -18.87 -10.40 -20.20
C GLU A 238 -18.28 -9.05 -20.58
N SER A 239 -18.94 -7.95 -20.22
CA SER A 239 -18.34 -6.63 -20.21
C SER A 239 -17.64 -6.40 -18.87
N GLY A 240 -16.32 -6.32 -18.92
CA GLY A 240 -15.47 -6.26 -17.75
C GLY A 240 -14.22 -5.44 -18.00
N GLN A 241 -13.26 -5.51 -17.08
CA GLN A 241 -11.95 -4.86 -17.28
C GLN A 241 -12.00 -3.33 -17.48
N ALA A 242 -13.05 -2.71 -16.96
CA ALA A 242 -13.35 -1.30 -17.10
C ALA A 242 -12.50 -0.44 -16.16
N VAL A 243 -11.73 0.49 -16.70
CA VAL A 243 -10.92 1.45 -15.94
C VAL A 243 -10.88 2.81 -16.65
N VAL A 244 -10.92 3.88 -15.86
CA VAL A 244 -10.60 5.24 -16.29
C VAL A 244 -9.65 5.85 -15.26
N ALA A 245 -8.54 6.41 -15.75
CA ALA A 245 -7.53 7.08 -14.94
C ALA A 245 -8.18 8.22 -14.12
N PRO A 246 -7.79 8.43 -12.84
CA PRO A 246 -8.49 9.37 -11.97
C PRO A 246 -8.68 10.79 -12.53
N GLY A 247 -7.66 11.33 -13.21
CA GLY A 247 -7.71 12.66 -13.83
C GLY A 247 -8.63 12.79 -15.06
N TYR A 248 -9.21 11.68 -15.55
CA TYR A 248 -10.10 11.62 -16.70
C TYR A 248 -11.52 11.14 -16.34
N ARG A 249 -11.81 11.00 -15.03
CA ARG A 249 -13.16 10.67 -14.55
C ARG A 249 -14.10 11.87 -14.74
N GLY A 250 -15.39 11.61 -14.95
CA GLY A 250 -16.41 12.65 -15.16
C GLY A 250 -16.59 13.10 -16.62
N PHE A 251 -15.72 12.66 -17.55
CA PHE A 251 -15.84 12.97 -18.98
C PHE A 251 -16.66 11.95 -19.79
N HIS A 252 -17.45 11.10 -19.13
CA HIS A 252 -18.29 10.07 -19.75
C HIS A 252 -17.54 9.12 -20.71
N LEU A 253 -16.23 8.93 -20.47
CA LEU A 253 -15.38 8.06 -21.30
C LEU A 253 -15.82 6.59 -21.24
N MET A 254 -16.35 6.14 -20.09
CA MET A 254 -16.85 4.78 -19.94
C MET A 254 -18.03 4.51 -20.88
N ASP A 255 -18.98 5.45 -20.96
CA ASP A 255 -20.17 5.32 -21.81
C ASP A 255 -19.77 5.32 -23.29
N LYS A 256 -18.83 6.19 -23.67
CA LYS A 256 -18.29 6.24 -25.03
C LYS A 256 -17.59 4.93 -25.43
N MET A 257 -16.77 4.35 -24.56
CA MET A 257 -16.15 3.04 -24.81
C MET A 257 -17.21 1.93 -24.88
N ARG A 258 -18.22 1.95 -23.99
CA ARG A 258 -19.29 0.95 -23.97
C ARG A 258 -20.10 0.96 -25.26
N ASN A 259 -20.45 2.12 -25.81
CA ASN A 259 -21.12 2.21 -27.12
C ASN A 259 -20.35 1.47 -28.23
N ILE A 260 -19.03 1.65 -28.30
CA ILE A 260 -18.19 0.96 -29.28
C ILE A 260 -18.18 -0.57 -29.05
N LEU A 261 -18.17 -1.01 -27.79
CA LEU A 261 -18.27 -2.44 -27.47
C LEU A 261 -19.64 -3.03 -27.82
N GLU A 262 -20.73 -2.28 -27.61
CA GLU A 262 -22.09 -2.67 -28.02
C GLU A 262 -22.20 -2.82 -29.54
N ASP A 263 -21.64 -1.88 -30.30
CA ASP A 263 -21.54 -1.99 -31.77
C ASP A 263 -20.75 -3.22 -32.16
N LYS A 264 -19.61 -3.46 -31.49
CA LYS A 264 -18.78 -4.63 -31.78
C LYS A 264 -19.47 -5.95 -31.45
N ALA A 265 -20.27 -5.98 -30.39
CA ALA A 265 -21.06 -7.15 -30.03
C ALA A 265 -22.13 -7.47 -31.08
N ARG A 266 -22.80 -6.42 -31.62
CA ARG A 266 -23.74 -6.55 -32.73
C ARG A 266 -23.07 -7.08 -34.00
N GLU A 267 -21.90 -6.53 -34.37
CA GLU A 267 -21.13 -7.03 -35.53
C GLU A 267 -20.79 -8.52 -35.42
N LEU A 268 -20.46 -8.97 -34.21
CA LEU A 268 -20.14 -10.36 -33.92
C LEU A 268 -21.37 -11.26 -33.74
N ARG A 269 -22.58 -10.71 -33.88
CA ARG A 269 -23.87 -11.41 -33.70
C ARG A 269 -23.97 -12.11 -32.34
N LEU A 270 -23.48 -11.45 -31.29
CA LEU A 270 -23.63 -11.93 -29.91
C LEU A 270 -25.08 -11.75 -29.45
N GLU A 271 -25.59 -12.71 -28.71
CA GLU A 271 -26.96 -12.73 -28.19
C GLU A 271 -27.12 -11.91 -26.90
N GLY A 272 -26.01 -11.67 -26.18
CA GLY A 272 -26.08 -10.87 -24.95
C GLY A 272 -24.73 -10.45 -24.39
N ILE A 273 -24.77 -9.39 -23.58
CA ILE A 273 -23.66 -8.88 -22.78
C ILE A 273 -24.08 -8.94 -21.32
N MET A 274 -23.33 -9.66 -20.50
CA MET A 274 -23.48 -9.64 -19.05
C MET A 274 -22.40 -8.76 -18.41
N SER A 275 -22.58 -8.38 -17.15
CA SER A 275 -21.55 -7.71 -16.34
C SER A 275 -21.70 -8.04 -14.86
N GLN A 276 -20.63 -7.89 -14.10
CA GLN A 276 -20.63 -8.10 -12.64
C GLN A 276 -20.14 -6.84 -11.90
N PRO A 277 -20.93 -5.75 -11.88
CA PRO A 277 -20.55 -4.56 -11.13
C PRO A 277 -20.59 -4.85 -9.62
N VAL A 278 -19.55 -4.44 -8.90
CA VAL A 278 -19.48 -4.61 -7.44
C VAL A 278 -20.53 -3.75 -6.73
N THR A 279 -21.06 -4.26 -5.61
CA THR A 279 -22.08 -3.55 -4.81
C THR A 279 -21.54 -2.26 -4.20
N THR A 280 -20.22 -2.17 -3.98
CA THR A 280 -19.55 -1.01 -3.40
C THR A 280 -19.33 0.15 -4.38
N HIS A 281 -19.64 -0.04 -5.68
CA HIS A 281 -19.40 0.97 -6.72
C HIS A 281 -20.68 1.24 -7.52
N VAL A 282 -21.51 2.15 -6.99
CA VAL A 282 -22.82 2.51 -7.57
C VAL A 282 -22.69 3.06 -8.99
N PHE A 283 -21.57 3.72 -9.33
CA PHE A 283 -21.36 4.24 -10.69
C PHE A 283 -21.36 3.14 -11.75
N SER A 284 -20.66 2.02 -11.53
CA SER A 284 -20.67 0.91 -12.49
C SER A 284 -22.05 0.25 -12.62
N GLN A 285 -22.87 0.28 -11.56
CA GLN A 285 -24.24 -0.22 -11.62
C GLN A 285 -25.12 0.71 -12.48
N LYS A 286 -25.00 2.03 -12.29
CA LYS A 286 -25.71 3.04 -13.10
C LYS A 286 -25.33 3.00 -14.58
N VAL A 287 -24.05 2.81 -14.89
CA VAL A 287 -23.61 2.64 -16.29
C VAL A 287 -24.32 1.45 -16.93
N ASN A 288 -24.33 0.28 -16.29
CA ASN A 288 -25.02 -0.88 -16.87
C ASN A 288 -26.54 -0.65 -17.04
N ALA A 289 -27.20 -0.03 -16.07
CA ALA A 289 -28.62 0.32 -16.18
C ALA A 289 -28.91 1.29 -17.34
N ASN A 290 -28.05 2.28 -17.57
CA ASN A 290 -28.17 3.22 -18.70
C ASN A 290 -28.08 2.53 -20.07
N PHE A 291 -27.38 1.40 -20.14
CA PHE A 291 -27.27 0.55 -21.34
C PHE A 291 -28.36 -0.54 -21.40
N GLY A 292 -29.42 -0.42 -20.59
CA GLY A 292 -30.56 -1.34 -20.62
C GLY A 292 -30.30 -2.70 -19.96
N SER A 293 -29.18 -2.87 -19.26
CA SER A 293 -28.91 -4.11 -18.51
C SER A 293 -29.88 -4.24 -17.33
N LEU A 294 -30.48 -5.41 -17.17
CA LEU A 294 -31.35 -5.73 -16.04
C LEU A 294 -30.57 -6.48 -14.96
N PRO A 295 -30.76 -6.18 -13.66
CA PRO A 295 -30.20 -6.99 -12.59
C PRO A 295 -30.83 -8.39 -12.60
N CYS A 296 -30.01 -9.43 -12.80
CA CYS A 296 -30.47 -10.82 -12.89
C CYS A 296 -30.04 -11.71 -11.71
N GLY A 297 -29.18 -11.23 -10.81
CA GLY A 297 -28.73 -12.01 -9.65
C GLY A 297 -27.66 -11.32 -8.81
N PHE A 298 -27.30 -11.95 -7.69
CA PHE A 298 -26.23 -11.51 -6.77
C PHE A 298 -25.18 -12.60 -6.61
N SER A 299 -23.90 -12.20 -6.63
CA SER A 299 -22.77 -13.06 -6.28
C SER A 299 -22.23 -12.63 -4.92
N PHE A 300 -22.16 -13.56 -3.97
CA PHE A 300 -21.66 -13.31 -2.62
C PHE A 300 -20.19 -13.72 -2.51
N GLY A 301 -19.37 -12.90 -1.84
CA GLY A 301 -17.96 -13.23 -1.56
C GLY A 301 -17.03 -13.31 -2.78
N LEU A 302 -17.46 -12.82 -3.95
CA LEU A 302 -16.72 -12.97 -5.20
C LEU A 302 -15.43 -12.10 -5.25
N VAL A 303 -15.43 -10.97 -4.56
CA VAL A 303 -14.35 -9.97 -4.63
C VAL A 303 -13.43 -10.07 -3.41
N PRO A 304 -12.11 -10.23 -3.58
CA PRO A 304 -11.18 -10.30 -2.46
C PRO A 304 -11.20 -9.05 -1.58
N GLN A 305 -11.04 -9.23 -0.26
CA GLN A 305 -10.98 -8.12 0.72
C GLN A 305 -9.94 -7.04 0.37
N LYS A 306 -8.87 -7.44 -0.33
CA LYS A 306 -7.75 -6.56 -0.70
C LYS A 306 -8.07 -5.58 -1.84
N LEU A 307 -9.17 -5.73 -2.59
CA LEU A 307 -9.50 -4.81 -3.70
C LEU A 307 -9.64 -3.38 -3.17
N SER A 308 -8.88 -2.44 -3.73
CA SER A 308 -8.94 -1.04 -3.33
C SER A 308 -8.99 -0.13 -4.56
N PHE A 309 -9.79 0.92 -4.48
CA PHE A 309 -9.93 1.91 -5.55
C PHE A 309 -9.18 3.18 -5.15
N ARG A 310 -8.17 3.58 -5.92
CA ARG A 310 -7.50 4.85 -5.63
C ARG A 310 -8.44 6.02 -5.96
N GLN A 311 -8.54 6.94 -5.01
CA GLN A 311 -9.33 8.18 -5.14
C GLN A 311 -10.82 7.95 -5.45
N ILE A 312 -11.37 6.82 -4.97
CA ILE A 312 -12.82 6.61 -4.85
C ILE A 312 -13.07 6.35 -3.37
N ASP A 313 -13.89 7.18 -2.74
CA ASP A 313 -14.23 6.97 -1.33
C ASP A 313 -15.08 5.70 -1.21
N THR A 314 -14.53 4.70 -0.55
CA THR A 314 -15.22 3.43 -0.29
C THR A 314 -15.17 3.14 1.21
N SER A 315 -15.63 4.08 2.04
CA SER A 315 -15.91 3.79 3.45
C SER A 315 -17.16 2.90 3.52
N LEU A 316 -16.97 1.60 3.75
CA LEU A 316 -18.07 0.69 4.08
C LEU A 316 -17.65 -0.21 5.25
N SER A 317 -18.59 -0.40 6.18
CA SER A 317 -18.42 -1.15 7.44
C SER A 317 -18.38 -2.66 7.25
N GLN A 318 -18.79 -3.17 6.09
CA GLN A 318 -18.74 -4.59 5.71
C GLN A 318 -18.46 -4.75 4.20
N ARG A 319 -17.63 -5.75 3.86
CA ARG A 319 -17.33 -6.23 2.51
C ARG A 319 -17.33 -7.74 2.52
#